data_AF-A0A5D3J372-F1
#
_entry.id   AF-A0A5D3J372-F1
#
_cell.length_a   1.000
_cell.length_b   1.000
_cell.length_c   1.000
_cell.angle_alpha   90.00
_cell.angle_beta   90.00
_cell.angle_gamma   90.00
#
_symmetry.space_group_name_H-M   'P 1'
#
loop_
_entity.id
_entity.type
_entity.pdbx_description
1 polymer ?
#
loop_
_entity_poly.entity_id
_entity_poly.type
_entity_poly.pdbx_seq_one_letter_code
_entity_poly.pdbx_strand_id
1 'polypeptide(L)'
;LLLITLVKDHGLQYLLAASALTGVLQLAAGYLKLGSLMRYVSRSVVTGFVNALAILIFMAQLPELTNVTWHVYALTAAGLGIIYLFPYLNKTIPSPLVCIIVLTAISMWLHLDVRTVGDMGKLPDSLPVFLIPDIPLNLDTLMIILPYSAGLAVVGLLESMMTATIVDDMTDTPSDKNRECKAQGVANICT
;
A
#
# COMPACT_ATOMS: atom_id res chain seq x y z
N LEU A 1 -8.01 2.52 -0.73
CA LEU A 1 -9.31 3.20 -0.90
C LEU A 1 -10.41 2.27 -1.41
N LEU A 2 -10.19 1.51 -2.50
CA LEU A 2 -11.03 0.36 -2.86
C LEU A 2 -11.28 -0.58 -1.67
N LEU A 3 -10.23 -0.82 -0.88
CA LEU A 3 -10.31 -1.63 0.33
C LEU A 3 -10.93 -0.90 1.53
N ILE A 4 -10.88 0.44 1.55
CA ILE A 4 -11.43 1.22 2.68
C ILE A 4 -12.95 1.16 2.64
N THR A 5 -13.56 1.30 1.46
CA THR A 5 -15.00 1.15 1.28
C THR A 5 -15.44 -0.29 1.55
N LEU A 6 -14.68 -1.29 1.07
CA LEU A 6 -14.96 -2.70 1.36
C LEU A 6 -14.93 -3.00 2.87
N VAL A 7 -13.90 -2.54 3.57
CA VAL A 7 -13.79 -2.72 5.04
C VAL A 7 -14.88 -1.96 5.77
N LYS A 8 -15.20 -0.74 5.35
CA LYS A 8 -16.25 0.07 5.98
C LYS A 8 -17.63 -0.58 5.85
N ASP A 9 -17.95 -1.12 4.68
CA ASP A 9 -19.29 -1.59 4.35
C ASP A 9 -19.49 -3.08 4.67
N HIS A 10 -18.44 -3.90 4.60
CA HIS A 10 -18.51 -5.37 4.74
C HIS A 10 -17.55 -5.96 5.78
N GLY A 11 -16.63 -5.16 6.33
CA GLY A 11 -15.73 -5.57 7.41
C GLY A 11 -14.39 -6.17 6.93
N LEU A 12 -13.51 -6.43 7.91
CA LEU A 12 -12.14 -6.89 7.68
C LEU A 12 -12.07 -8.28 7.01
N GLN A 13 -13.04 -9.16 7.26
CA GLN A 13 -12.99 -10.50 6.69
C GLN A 13 -13.22 -10.51 5.17
N TYR A 14 -14.03 -9.58 4.65
CA TYR A 14 -14.19 -9.38 3.21
C TYR A 14 -12.91 -8.86 2.56
N LEU A 15 -12.12 -8.05 3.28
CA LEU A 15 -10.79 -7.63 2.83
C LEU A 15 -9.87 -8.85 2.68
N LEU A 16 -9.79 -9.71 3.69
CA LEU A 16 -8.95 -10.91 3.64
C LEU A 16 -9.35 -11.83 2.48
N ALA A 17 -10.65 -12.06 2.30
CA ALA A 17 -11.16 -12.83 1.18
C ALA A 17 -10.85 -12.19 -0.18
N ALA A 18 -10.96 -10.86 -0.29
CA ALA A 18 -10.61 -10.14 -1.51
C ALA A 18 -9.10 -10.25 -1.81
N SER A 19 -8.24 -10.13 -0.81
CA SER A 19 -6.78 -10.34 -0.95
C SER A 19 -6.45 -11.75 -1.44
N ALA A 20 -7.08 -12.77 -0.84
CA ALA A 20 -6.91 -14.15 -1.27
C ALA A 20 -7.39 -14.35 -2.72
N LEU A 21 -8.54 -13.79 -3.10
CA LEU A 21 -9.05 -13.85 -4.46
C LEU A 21 -8.14 -13.08 -5.44
N THR A 22 -7.60 -11.93 -5.06
CA THR A 22 -6.56 -11.23 -5.83
C THR A 22 -5.39 -12.14 -6.12
N GLY A 23 -4.91 -12.87 -5.12
CA GLY A 23 -3.82 -13.82 -5.29
C GLY A 23 -4.17 -14.97 -6.24
N VAL A 24 -5.39 -15.51 -6.16
CA VAL A 24 -5.89 -16.52 -7.10
C VAL A 24 -5.93 -15.99 -8.53
N LEU A 25 -6.42 -14.76 -8.74
CA LEU A 25 -6.48 -14.12 -10.06
C LEU A 25 -5.08 -13.88 -10.64
N GLN A 26 -4.12 -13.43 -9.81
CA GLN A 26 -2.73 -13.25 -10.23
C GLN A 26 -2.04 -14.58 -10.54
N LEU A 27 -2.29 -15.61 -9.73
CA LEU A 27 -1.77 -16.95 -9.98
C LEU A 27 -2.30 -17.50 -11.32
N ALA A 28 -3.61 -17.36 -11.57
CA ALA A 28 -4.24 -17.73 -12.83
C ALA A 28 -3.65 -16.95 -14.01
N ALA A 29 -3.45 -15.63 -13.87
CA ALA A 29 -2.83 -14.80 -14.89
C ALA A 29 -1.40 -15.27 -15.23
N GLY A 30 -0.63 -15.68 -14.23
CA GLY A 30 0.73 -16.21 -14.40
C GLY A 30 0.76 -17.56 -15.14
N TYR A 31 -0.18 -18.47 -14.84
CA TYR A 31 -0.31 -19.73 -15.58
C TYR A 31 -0.79 -19.54 -17.02
N LEU A 32 -1.70 -18.59 -17.24
CA LEU A 32 -2.18 -18.19 -18.57
C LEU A 32 -1.16 -17.35 -19.36
N LYS A 33 0.02 -17.09 -18.79
CA LYS A 33 1.10 -16.29 -19.38
C LYS A 33 0.69 -14.86 -19.73
N LEU A 34 -0.20 -14.26 -18.94
CA LEU A 34 -0.71 -12.91 -19.16
C LEU A 34 0.28 -11.81 -18.75
N GLY A 35 1.44 -12.15 -18.16
CA GLY A 35 2.46 -11.16 -17.80
C GLY A 35 2.97 -10.38 -19.01
N SER A 36 3.01 -11.00 -20.19
CA SER A 36 3.40 -10.31 -21.43
C SER A 36 2.33 -9.34 -21.94
N LEU A 37 1.06 -9.52 -21.55
CA LEU A 37 -0.05 -8.65 -21.97
C LEU A 37 -0.02 -7.30 -21.24
N MET A 38 0.69 -7.20 -20.12
CA MET A 38 0.83 -5.92 -19.38
C MET A 38 1.52 -4.85 -20.23
N ARG A 39 2.31 -5.23 -21.24
CA ARG A 39 2.92 -4.30 -22.22
C ARG A 39 1.89 -3.50 -23.02
N TYR A 40 0.63 -3.94 -23.08
CA TYR A 40 -0.45 -3.26 -23.80
C TYR A 40 -1.17 -2.21 -22.96
N VAL A 41 -0.85 -2.09 -21.67
CA VAL A 41 -1.40 -1.01 -20.84
C VAL A 41 -0.77 0.31 -21.26
N SER A 42 -1.62 1.28 -21.62
CA SER A 42 -1.14 2.56 -22.12
C SER A 42 -0.47 3.38 -21.03
N ARG A 43 0.57 4.15 -21.40
CA ARG A 43 1.23 5.08 -20.46
C ARG A 43 0.22 6.07 -19.85
N SER A 44 -0.80 6.48 -20.62
CA SER A 44 -1.85 7.38 -20.14
C SER A 44 -2.63 6.81 -18.95
N VAL A 45 -2.90 5.50 -18.93
CA VAL A 45 -3.59 4.84 -17.81
C VAL A 45 -2.70 4.83 -16.58
N VAL A 46 -1.43 4.47 -16.73
CA VAL A 46 -0.47 4.44 -15.62
C VAL A 46 -0.27 5.83 -15.03
N THR A 47 -0.01 6.85 -15.86
CA THR A 47 0.16 8.23 -15.40
C THR A 47 -1.10 8.76 -14.72
N GLY A 48 -2.28 8.47 -15.28
CA GLY A 48 -3.57 8.83 -14.66
C GLY A 48 -3.75 8.17 -13.29
N PHE A 49 -3.42 6.88 -13.19
CA PHE A 49 -3.47 6.13 -11.94
C PHE A 49 -2.52 6.69 -10.88
N VAL A 50 -1.24 6.92 -11.21
CA VAL A 50 -0.24 7.46 -10.28
C VAL A 50 -0.63 8.85 -9.78
N ASN A 51 -1.11 9.73 -10.66
CA ASN A 51 -1.59 11.06 -10.27
C ASN A 51 -2.82 10.99 -9.35
N ALA A 52 -3.78 10.14 -9.69
CA ALA A 52 -4.95 9.93 -8.83
C ALA A 52 -4.54 9.40 -7.46
N LEU A 53 -3.64 8.41 -7.41
CA LEU A 53 -3.11 7.84 -6.18
C LEU A 53 -2.39 8.90 -5.33
N ALA A 54 -1.56 9.75 -5.94
CA ALA A 54 -0.87 10.83 -5.24
C ALA A 54 -1.85 11.84 -4.61
N ILE A 55 -2.85 12.29 -5.39
CA ILE A 55 -3.89 13.20 -4.90
C ILE A 55 -4.70 12.54 -3.78
N LEU A 56 -5.03 11.27 -3.93
CA LEU A 56 -5.80 10.53 -2.93
C LEU A 56 -5.03 10.36 -1.61
N ILE A 57 -3.72 10.07 -1.67
CA ILE A 57 -2.87 10.02 -0.47
C ILE A 57 -2.85 11.38 0.21
N PHE A 58 -2.67 12.46 -0.56
CA PHE A 58 -2.67 13.82 -0.03
C PHE A 58 -4.02 14.16 0.63
N MET A 59 -5.14 13.86 -0.04
CA MET A 59 -6.49 14.03 0.51
C MET A 59 -6.71 13.21 1.79
N ALA A 60 -6.16 11.99 1.86
CA ALA A 60 -6.26 11.15 3.04
C ALA A 60 -5.49 11.72 4.25
N GLN A 61 -4.53 12.63 4.04
CA GLN A 61 -3.84 13.32 5.13
C GLN A 61 -4.58 14.57 5.62
N LEU A 62 -5.48 15.15 4.82
CA LEU A 62 -6.18 16.39 5.20
C LEU A 62 -6.97 16.28 6.52
N PRO A 63 -7.71 15.19 6.80
CA PRO A 63 -8.40 15.03 8.08
C PRO A 63 -7.48 15.11 9.30
N GLU A 64 -6.20 14.72 9.16
CA GLU A 64 -5.19 14.80 10.22
C GLU A 64 -4.66 16.22 10.44
N LEU A 65 -4.98 17.16 9.55
CA LEU A 65 -4.59 18.57 9.61
C LEU A 65 -5.77 19.52 9.80
N THR A 66 -7.00 19.01 9.95
CA THR A 66 -8.21 19.82 10.15
C THR A 66 -8.64 19.83 11.60
N ASN A 67 -8.93 21.01 12.15
CA ASN A 67 -9.40 21.20 13.54
C ASN A 67 -8.45 20.59 14.60
N VAL A 68 -7.14 20.71 14.38
CA VAL A 68 -6.09 20.18 15.25
C VAL A 68 -5.33 21.27 15.99
N THR A 69 -4.55 20.88 17.00
CA THR A 69 -3.72 21.79 17.78
C THR A 69 -2.57 22.36 16.93
N TRP A 70 -2.05 23.52 17.31
CA TRP A 70 -0.93 24.15 16.60
C TRP A 70 0.34 23.28 16.59
N HIS A 71 0.49 22.41 17.61
CA HIS A 71 1.58 21.44 17.70
C HIS A 71 1.62 20.53 16.47
N VAL A 72 0.46 20.13 15.94
CA VAL A 72 0.39 19.30 14.72
C VAL A 72 0.99 20.05 13.54
N TYR A 73 0.59 21.31 13.30
CA TYR A 73 1.16 22.11 12.22
C TYR A 73 2.67 22.34 12.39
N ALA A 74 3.13 22.60 13.61
CA ALA A 74 4.56 22.78 13.90
C ALA A 74 5.36 21.50 13.63
N LEU A 75 4.87 20.34 14.09
CA LEU A 75 5.49 19.04 13.84
C LEU A 75 5.48 18.67 12.36
N THR A 76 4.39 18.94 11.63
CA THR A 76 4.32 18.70 10.18
C THR A 76 5.33 19.58 9.43
N ALA A 77 5.38 20.88 9.74
CA ALA A 77 6.35 21.79 9.12
C ALA A 77 7.79 21.40 9.44
N ALA A 78 8.08 21.05 10.70
CA ALA A 78 9.37 20.54 11.12
C ALA A 78 9.72 19.22 10.40
N GLY A 79 8.76 18.30 10.25
CA GLY A 79 8.95 17.04 9.57
C GLY A 79 9.27 17.20 8.09
N LEU A 80 8.54 18.07 7.38
CA LEU A 80 8.88 18.44 6.01
C LEU A 80 10.26 19.10 5.94
N GLY A 81 10.58 19.99 6.88
CA GLY A 81 11.90 20.60 7.01
C GLY A 81 13.01 19.56 7.13
N ILE A 82 12.86 18.56 8.01
CA ILE A 82 13.83 17.45 8.16
C ILE A 82 13.93 16.66 6.86
N ILE A 83 12.80 16.26 6.26
CA ILE A 83 12.79 15.43 5.06
C ILE A 83 13.54 16.08 3.90
N TYR A 84 13.35 17.38 3.68
CA TYR A 84 13.98 18.12 2.58
C TYR A 84 15.38 18.64 2.89
N LEU A 85 15.66 19.06 4.12
CA LEU A 85 16.93 19.72 4.48
C LEU A 85 17.99 18.74 4.99
N PHE A 86 17.60 17.66 5.68
CA PHE A 86 18.56 16.70 6.23
C PHE A 86 19.48 16.03 5.17
N PRO A 87 19.00 15.69 3.95
CA PRO A 87 19.86 15.14 2.90
C PRO A 87 21.04 16.04 2.48
N TYR A 88 20.99 17.35 2.77
CA TYR A 88 22.11 18.26 2.54
C TYR A 88 23.25 18.08 3.54
N LEU A 89 22.96 17.54 4.74
CA LEU A 89 23.95 17.25 5.77
C LEU A 89 24.46 15.81 5.67
N ASN A 90 23.56 14.85 5.44
CA ASN A 90 23.90 13.43 5.39
C ASN A 90 23.04 12.72 4.33
N LYS A 91 23.71 12.03 3.40
CA LYS A 91 23.08 11.31 2.28
C LYS A 91 22.96 9.80 2.50
N THR A 92 23.59 9.27 3.54
CA THR A 92 23.62 7.82 3.83
C THR A 92 22.39 7.38 4.60
N ILE A 93 21.87 8.25 5.48
CA ILE A 93 20.71 7.93 6.33
C ILE A 93 19.43 8.46 5.66
N PRO A 94 18.37 7.64 5.46
CA PRO A 94 17.10 8.09 4.92
C PRO A 94 16.48 9.20 5.78
N SER A 95 16.21 10.36 5.19
CA SER A 95 15.60 11.49 5.93
C SER A 95 14.24 11.20 6.57
N PRO A 96 13.34 10.33 6.00
CA PRO A 96 12.11 9.96 6.68
C PRO A 96 12.34 9.21 8.00
N LEU A 97 13.39 8.38 8.08
CA LEU A 97 13.73 7.66 9.31
C LEU A 97 14.15 8.64 10.41
N VAL A 98 15.00 9.61 10.06
CA VAL A 98 15.44 10.66 10.98
C VAL A 98 14.26 11.50 11.46
N CYS A 99 13.36 11.88 10.54
CA CYS A 99 12.14 12.61 10.85
C CYS A 99 11.29 11.87 11.90
N ILE A 100 11.02 10.58 11.70
CA ILE A 100 10.23 9.76 12.64
C ILE A 100 10.89 9.73 14.02
N ILE A 101 12.18 9.44 14.09
CA ILE A 101 12.89 9.31 15.38
C ILE A 101 12.89 10.66 16.13
N VAL A 102 13.28 11.73 15.43
CA VAL A 102 13.43 13.07 16.03
C VAL A 102 12.08 13.61 16.51
N LEU A 103 11.04 13.55 15.66
CA LEU A 103 9.72 14.07 16.04
C LEU A 103 9.05 13.23 17.13
N THR A 104 9.27 11.91 17.13
CA THR A 104 8.79 11.04 18.22
C THR A 104 9.47 11.41 19.54
N ALA A 105 10.81 11.56 19.54
CA ALA A 105 11.56 11.94 20.73
C ALA A 105 11.14 13.32 21.27
N ILE A 106 10.97 14.31 20.39
CA ILE A 106 10.51 15.65 20.76
C ILE A 106 9.09 15.61 21.33
N SER A 107 8.17 14.90 20.65
CA SER A 107 6.78 14.77 21.08
C SER A 107 6.68 14.13 22.46
N MET A 108 7.47 13.07 22.72
CA MET A 108 7.52 12.41 24.02
C MET A 108 8.16 13.29 25.10
N TRP A 109 9.25 13.99 24.78
CA TRP A 109 9.98 14.80 25.75
C TRP A 109 9.20 16.05 26.18
N LEU A 110 8.48 16.68 25.25
CA LEU A 110 7.63 17.84 25.51
C LEU A 110 6.21 17.47 25.94
N HIS A 111 5.87 16.17 25.98
CA HIS A 111 4.53 15.66 26.27
C HIS A 111 3.44 16.34 25.45
N LEU A 112 3.66 16.45 24.14
CA LEU A 112 2.73 17.12 23.24
C LEU A 112 1.41 16.36 23.14
N ASP A 113 0.30 17.06 23.32
CA ASP A 113 -1.04 16.50 23.13
C ASP A 113 -1.39 16.46 21.63
N VAL A 114 -0.91 15.40 20.98
CA VAL A 114 -1.11 15.12 19.56
C VAL A 114 -1.57 13.67 19.37
N ARG A 115 -2.41 13.46 18.36
CA ARG A 115 -2.94 12.12 18.04
C ARG A 115 -1.80 11.21 17.58
N THR A 116 -1.68 10.05 18.21
CA THR A 116 -0.61 9.09 17.98
C THR A 116 -1.09 7.92 17.12
N VAL A 117 -0.15 7.14 16.58
CA VAL A 117 -0.49 5.93 15.79
C VAL A 117 -1.26 4.90 16.63
N GLY A 118 -1.02 4.84 17.94
CA GLY A 118 -1.75 3.96 18.86
C GLY A 118 -3.22 4.32 19.03
N ASP A 119 -3.58 5.60 18.81
CA ASP A 119 -4.98 6.05 18.87
C ASP A 119 -5.76 5.65 17.61
N MET A 120 -5.06 5.31 16.51
CA MET A 120 -5.67 4.93 15.23
C MET A 120 -6.08 3.46 15.19
N GLY A 121 -5.52 2.64 16.07
CA GLY A 121 -5.73 1.21 16.08
C GLY A 121 -4.71 0.48 16.94
N LYS A 122 -5.02 -0.79 17.22
CA LYS A 122 -4.12 -1.65 17.97
C LYS A 122 -2.97 -2.10 17.08
N LEU A 123 -1.75 -1.92 17.55
CA LEU A 123 -0.56 -2.51 16.95
C LEU A 123 -0.57 -4.02 17.23
N PRO A 124 -0.10 -4.86 16.29
CA PRO A 124 0.02 -6.30 16.53
C PRO A 124 0.96 -6.58 17.72
N ASP A 125 0.50 -7.42 18.65
CA ASP A 125 1.24 -7.85 19.84
C ASP A 125 1.65 -9.34 19.79
N SER A 126 1.27 -10.02 18.71
CA SER A 126 1.45 -11.45 18.50
C SER A 126 1.80 -11.74 17.03
N LEU A 127 2.32 -12.94 16.78
CA LEU A 127 2.57 -13.40 15.41
C LEU A 127 1.26 -13.51 14.63
N PRO A 128 1.27 -13.29 13.30
CA PRO A 128 0.09 -13.46 12.48
C PRO A 128 -0.41 -14.90 12.60
N VAL A 129 -1.64 -15.04 13.10
CA VAL A 129 -2.34 -16.32 13.14
C VAL A 129 -2.98 -16.56 11.78
N PHE A 130 -2.92 -17.81 11.31
CA PHE A 130 -3.60 -18.19 10.08
C PHE A 130 -5.12 -18.09 10.29
N LEU A 131 -5.73 -17.05 9.71
CA LEU A 131 -7.16 -16.78 9.79
C LEU A 131 -7.79 -17.14 8.46
N ILE A 132 -8.69 -18.11 8.47
CA ILE A 132 -9.57 -18.35 7.33
C ILE A 132 -10.72 -17.33 7.44
N PRO A 133 -11.01 -16.54 6.39
CA PRO A 133 -12.10 -15.58 6.41
C PRO A 133 -13.45 -16.26 6.72
N ASP A 134 -14.11 -15.84 7.80
CA ASP A 134 -15.42 -16.38 8.23
C ASP A 134 -16.58 -15.67 7.52
N ILE A 135 -16.62 -15.81 6.20
CA ILE A 135 -17.62 -15.19 5.33
C ILE A 135 -18.47 -16.25 4.60
N PRO A 136 -19.73 -15.94 4.23
CA PRO A 136 -20.53 -16.84 3.44
C PRO A 136 -19.86 -17.14 2.09
N LEU A 137 -19.53 -18.40 1.82
CA LEU A 137 -18.96 -18.82 0.53
C LEU A 137 -20.09 -19.02 -0.50
N ASN A 138 -20.72 -17.92 -0.90
CA ASN A 138 -21.78 -17.89 -1.90
C ASN A 138 -21.44 -16.97 -3.08
N LEU A 139 -22.27 -17.03 -4.13
CA LEU A 139 -22.09 -16.21 -5.33
C LEU A 139 -22.22 -14.71 -5.04
N ASP A 140 -23.05 -14.32 -4.08
CA ASP A 140 -23.23 -12.92 -3.70
C ASP A 140 -21.92 -12.34 -3.16
N THR A 141 -21.28 -13.06 -2.24
CA THR A 141 -19.99 -12.66 -1.66
C THR A 141 -18.91 -12.59 -2.74
N LEU A 142 -18.87 -13.56 -3.65
CA LEU A 142 -17.98 -13.52 -4.80
C LEU A 142 -18.22 -12.27 -5.66
N MET A 143 -19.48 -11.95 -6.00
CA MET A 143 -19.82 -10.76 -6.78
C MET A 143 -19.47 -9.46 -6.07
N ILE A 144 -19.50 -9.43 -4.73
CA ILE A 144 -19.06 -8.29 -3.93
C ILE A 144 -17.55 -8.12 -4.04
N ILE A 145 -16.75 -9.16 -3.78
CA ILE A 145 -15.28 -9.05 -3.69
C ILE A 145 -14.58 -9.06 -5.05
N LEU A 146 -15.18 -9.66 -6.08
CA LEU A 146 -14.58 -9.83 -7.41
C LEU A 146 -14.11 -8.50 -8.05
N PRO A 147 -14.91 -7.42 -8.13
CA PRO A 147 -14.46 -6.18 -8.75
C PRO A 147 -13.28 -5.54 -8.01
N TYR A 148 -13.28 -5.59 -6.67
CA TYR A 148 -12.15 -5.13 -5.85
C TYR A 148 -10.91 -5.97 -6.09
N SER A 149 -11.08 -7.30 -6.09
CA SER A 149 -9.98 -8.26 -6.23
C SER A 149 -9.33 -8.20 -7.61
N ALA A 150 -10.15 -8.03 -8.66
CA ALA A 150 -9.68 -7.86 -10.03
C ALA A 150 -8.93 -6.55 -10.22
N GLY A 151 -9.46 -5.44 -9.67
CA GLY A 151 -8.76 -4.15 -9.68
C GLY A 151 -7.39 -4.22 -8.99
N LEU A 152 -7.34 -4.85 -7.81
CA LEU A 152 -6.10 -5.08 -7.07
C LEU A 152 -5.14 -6.02 -7.81
N ALA A 153 -5.65 -7.07 -8.45
CA ALA A 153 -4.82 -7.97 -9.24
C ALA A 153 -4.14 -7.22 -10.38
N VAL A 154 -4.88 -6.41 -11.15
CA VAL A 154 -4.33 -5.61 -12.24
C VAL A 154 -3.31 -4.59 -11.73
N VAL A 155 -3.64 -3.80 -10.70
CA VAL A 155 -2.72 -2.80 -10.13
C VAL A 155 -1.46 -3.48 -9.61
N GLY A 156 -1.60 -4.56 -8.84
CA GLY A 156 -0.48 -5.31 -8.29
C GLY A 156 0.45 -5.86 -9.36
N LEU A 157 -0.10 -6.38 -10.46
CA LEU A 157 0.69 -6.85 -11.59
C LEU A 157 1.39 -5.69 -12.31
N LEU A 158 0.71 -4.55 -12.50
CA LEU A 158 1.32 -3.39 -13.15
C LEU A 158 2.51 -2.85 -12.35
N GLU A 159 2.35 -2.69 -11.04
CA GLU A 159 3.41 -2.20 -10.15
C GLU A 159 4.61 -3.16 -10.13
N SER A 160 4.37 -4.47 -10.00
CA SER A 160 5.43 -5.48 -10.02
C SER A 160 6.18 -5.50 -11.36
N MET A 161 5.46 -5.38 -12.48
CA MET A 161 6.06 -5.37 -13.81
C MET A 161 6.88 -4.10 -14.09
N MET A 162 6.40 -2.93 -13.65
CA MET A 162 7.15 -1.68 -13.74
C MET A 162 8.42 -1.75 -12.91
N THR A 163 8.31 -2.28 -11.69
CA THR A 163 9.46 -2.50 -10.81
C THR A 163 10.46 -3.46 -11.42
N ALA A 164 10.00 -4.61 -11.94
CA ALA A 164 10.84 -5.60 -12.60
C ALA A 164 11.53 -5.02 -13.84
N THR A 165 10.85 -4.20 -14.64
CA THR A 165 11.46 -3.55 -15.82
C THR A 165 12.55 -2.56 -15.42
N ILE A 166 12.30 -1.75 -14.39
CA ILE A 166 13.31 -0.80 -13.87
C ILE A 166 14.53 -1.56 -13.34
N VAL A 167 14.32 -2.66 -12.61
CA VAL A 167 15.41 -3.50 -12.10
C VAL A 167 16.17 -4.19 -13.24
N ASP A 168 15.47 -4.74 -14.23
CA ASP A 168 16.07 -5.34 -15.41
C ASP A 168 16.96 -4.32 -16.15
N ASP A 169 16.46 -3.09 -16.35
CA ASP A 169 17.19 -2.00 -17.02
C ASP A 169 18.40 -1.52 -16.21
N MET A 170 18.33 -1.52 -14.88
CA MET A 170 19.44 -1.13 -14.00
C MET A 170 20.53 -2.20 -13.88
N THR A 171 20.18 -3.47 -14.07
CA THR A 171 21.07 -4.62 -13.86
C THR A 171 21.51 -5.29 -15.15
N ASP A 172 20.95 -4.91 -16.29
CA ASP A 172 21.11 -5.58 -17.58
C ASP A 172 20.76 -7.08 -17.53
N THR A 173 19.83 -7.48 -16.64
CA THR A 173 19.41 -8.89 -16.49
C THR A 173 17.90 -9.05 -16.74
N PRO A 174 17.47 -10.01 -17.58
CA PRO A 174 16.06 -10.21 -17.86
C PRO A 174 15.37 -11.03 -16.75
N SER A 175 14.22 -10.55 -16.26
CA SER A 175 13.35 -11.30 -15.33
C SER A 175 12.27 -12.13 -16.04
N ASP A 176 11.77 -13.20 -15.39
CA ASP A 176 10.56 -13.93 -15.81
C ASP A 176 9.31 -13.35 -15.13
N LYS A 177 8.56 -12.59 -15.92
CA LYS A 177 7.37 -11.84 -15.52
C LYS A 177 6.20 -12.75 -15.12
N ASN A 178 6.11 -13.94 -15.73
CA ASN A 178 5.06 -14.90 -15.37
C ASN A 178 5.41 -15.61 -14.06
N ARG A 179 6.71 -15.83 -13.79
CA ARG A 179 7.16 -16.34 -12.49
C ARG A 179 6.85 -15.34 -11.37
N GLU A 180 7.14 -14.07 -11.61
CA GLU A 180 6.83 -12.98 -10.68
C GLU A 180 5.31 -12.89 -10.39
N CYS A 181 4.48 -12.92 -11.43
CA CYS A 181 3.02 -12.95 -11.32
C CYS A 181 2.51 -14.12 -10.43
N LYS A 182 3.09 -15.32 -10.60
CA LYS A 182 2.74 -16.48 -9.76
C LYS A 182 3.21 -16.30 -8.32
N ALA A 183 4.42 -15.78 -8.11
CA ALA A 183 4.97 -15.55 -6.77
C ALA A 183 4.13 -14.52 -5.99
N GLN A 184 3.76 -13.42 -6.65
CA GLN A 184 2.87 -12.41 -6.10
C GLN A 184 1.48 -12.99 -5.78
N GLY A 185 0.95 -13.84 -6.66
CA GLY A 185 -0.31 -14.54 -6.43
C GLY A 185 -0.29 -15.42 -5.18
N VAL A 186 0.76 -16.24 -5.01
CA VAL A 186 0.95 -17.05 -3.80
C VAL A 186 1.09 -16.18 -2.55
N ALA A 187 1.86 -15.10 -2.62
CA ALA A 187 2.04 -14.18 -1.50
C ALA A 187 0.70 -13.57 -1.04
N ASN A 188 -0.13 -13.12 -1.99
CA ASN A 188 -1.45 -12.55 -1.68
C ASN A 188 -2.46 -13.58 -1.14
N ILE A 189 -2.33 -14.87 -1.49
CA ILE A 189 -3.16 -15.94 -0.88
C ILE A 189 -2.76 -16.19 0.57
N CYS A 190 -1.48 -16.05 0.91
CA CYS A 190 -0.94 -16.32 2.25
C CYS A 190 -0.93 -15.10 3.19
N THR A 191 -1.26 -13.91 2.70
CA THR A 191 -1.29 -12.65 3.47
C THR A 191 -2.57 -12.54 4.28
#